data_AF-A0A3B0C307-F1
#
_entry.id   AF-A0A3B0C307-F1
#
_cell.length_a   1.000
_cell.length_b   1.000
_cell.length_c   1.000
_cell.angle_alpha   90.00
_cell.angle_beta   90.00
_cell.angle_gamma   90.00
#
_symmetry.space_group_name_H-M   'P 1'
#
loop_
_entity.id
_entity.type
_entity.pdbx_description
1 polymer ?
#
loop_
_entity_poly.entity_id
_entity_poly.type
_entity_poly.pdbx_seq_one_letter_code
_entity_poly.pdbx_strand_id
1 'polypeptide(L)'
;MAHEHKLEIFRGLLKFKSNTQKIWGVLVFLTIVTAIEVALGITKPTALTGNYFLGMKLLNWIFIILTLVKAYYIAWDFMHLRDEKNALRRAIVWTPIFLVAYLIFILLFEADYIYNVFKDGYVKWNF
;
A
#
# COMPACT_ATOMS: atom_id res chain seq x y z
N MET A 1 -6.83 -24.59 -28.09
CA MET A 1 -7.80 -23.48 -28.06
C MET A 1 -7.07 -22.26 -27.53
N ALA A 2 -6.99 -21.18 -28.32
CA ALA A 2 -6.20 -20.00 -28.02
C ALA A 2 -6.77 -19.29 -26.77
N HIS A 3 -5.97 -19.23 -25.70
CA HIS A 3 -6.30 -18.43 -24.53
C HIS A 3 -6.17 -16.95 -24.90
N GLU A 4 -7.30 -16.26 -25.02
CA GLU A 4 -7.35 -14.82 -25.22
C GLU A 4 -6.68 -14.10 -24.04
N HIS A 5 -5.49 -13.57 -24.31
CA HIS A 5 -4.72 -12.77 -23.37
C HIS A 5 -5.45 -11.44 -23.17
N LYS A 6 -6.21 -11.30 -22.08
CA LYS A 6 -7.05 -10.13 -21.81
C LYS A 6 -6.19 -8.89 -21.50
N LEU A 7 -5.81 -8.14 -22.53
CA LEU A 7 -4.92 -6.96 -22.52
C LEU A 7 -5.66 -5.67 -22.10
N GLU A 8 -6.42 -5.73 -21.01
CA GLU A 8 -7.20 -4.58 -20.53
C GLU A 8 -6.62 -4.03 -19.22
N ILE A 9 -6.51 -2.69 -19.14
CA ILE A 9 -6.29 -1.92 -17.90
C ILE A 9 -7.51 -1.02 -17.72
N PHE A 10 -7.86 -0.65 -16.49
CA PHE A 10 -9.03 0.17 -16.14
C PHE A 10 -10.38 -0.39 -16.64
N ARG A 11 -10.69 -1.66 -16.33
CA ARG A 11 -11.98 -2.28 -16.73
C ARG A 11 -12.29 -2.18 -18.25
N GLY A 12 -11.27 -2.11 -19.12
CA GLY A 12 -11.43 -2.13 -20.57
C GLY A 12 -11.28 -0.78 -21.30
N LEU A 13 -10.92 0.31 -20.60
CA LEU A 13 -10.76 1.65 -21.20
C LEU A 13 -9.53 1.78 -22.11
N LEU A 14 -8.46 1.02 -21.87
CA LEU A 14 -7.28 0.98 -22.72
C LEU A 14 -7.00 -0.47 -23.13
N LYS A 15 -7.22 -0.77 -24.42
CA LYS A 15 -6.87 -2.03 -25.05
C LYS A 15 -5.49 -1.90 -25.68
N PHE A 16 -4.55 -2.71 -25.22
CA PHE A 16 -3.18 -2.69 -25.73
C PHE A 16 -2.98 -3.74 -26.81
N LYS A 17 -2.25 -3.40 -27.87
CA LYS A 17 -1.96 -4.33 -28.96
C LYS A 17 -0.86 -5.34 -28.58
N SER A 18 -0.02 -5.01 -27.60
CA SER A 18 1.09 -5.85 -27.11
C SER A 18 1.32 -5.72 -25.60
N ASN A 19 1.96 -6.74 -25.00
CA ASN A 19 2.41 -6.72 -23.61
C ASN A 19 3.39 -5.58 -23.32
N THR A 20 4.27 -5.24 -24.27
CA THR A 20 5.21 -4.10 -24.16
C THR A 20 4.51 -2.76 -24.08
N GLN A 21 3.44 -2.54 -24.87
CA GLN A 21 2.67 -1.30 -24.82
C GLN A 21 1.90 -1.17 -23.50
N LYS A 22 1.41 -2.30 -22.97
CA LYS A 22 0.76 -2.36 -21.66
C LYS A 22 1.72 -1.96 -20.53
N ILE A 23 2.94 -2.51 -20.52
CA ILE A 23 3.98 -2.19 -19.54
C ILE A 23 4.32 -0.69 -19.58
N TRP A 24 4.51 -0.13 -20.77
CA TRP A 24 4.76 1.31 -20.92
C TRP A 24 3.61 2.19 -20.43
N GLY A 25 2.35 1.78 -20.67
CA GLY A 25 1.18 2.48 -20.16
C GLY A 25 1.11 2.50 -18.64
N VAL A 26 1.38 1.35 -18.00
CA VAL A 26 1.42 1.23 -16.52
C VAL A 26 2.58 2.02 -15.93
N LEU A 27 3.75 1.98 -16.56
CA LEU A 27 4.92 2.73 -16.12
C LEU A 27 4.61 4.22 -16.07
N VAL A 28 4.09 4.80 -17.16
CA VAL A 28 3.74 6.23 -17.21
C VAL A 28 2.69 6.57 -16.16
N PHE A 29 1.66 5.74 -15.99
CA PHE A 29 0.66 5.94 -14.94
C PHE A 29 1.29 5.96 -13.54
N LEU A 30 2.14 5.00 -13.22
CA LEU A 30 2.82 4.91 -11.93
C LEU A 30 3.79 6.08 -11.70
N THR A 31 4.47 6.55 -12.75
CA THR A 31 5.30 7.75 -12.68
C THR A 31 4.47 8.98 -12.33
N ILE A 32 3.30 9.17 -12.96
CA ILE A 32 2.40 10.29 -12.66
C ILE A 32 1.90 10.21 -11.22
N VAL A 33 1.42 9.05 -10.78
CA VAL A 33 0.96 8.85 -9.39
C VAL A 33 2.08 9.16 -8.39
N THR A 34 3.29 8.69 -8.66
CA THR A 34 4.44 8.93 -7.80
C THR A 34 4.86 10.41 -7.79
N ALA A 35 4.82 11.09 -8.94
CA ALA A 35 5.09 12.52 -9.01
C ALA A 35 4.07 13.33 -8.19
N ILE A 36 2.78 12.96 -8.24
CA ILE A 36 1.73 13.56 -7.43
C ILE A 36 2.01 13.35 -5.93
N GLU A 37 2.38 12.14 -5.51
CA GLU A 37 2.73 11.87 -4.11
C GLU A 37 3.92 12.71 -3.64
N VAL A 38 4.99 12.80 -4.43
CA VAL A 38 6.16 13.61 -4.08
C VAL A 38 5.77 15.09 -4.02
N ALA A 39 4.98 15.59 -4.97
CA ALA A 39 4.50 16.97 -4.97
C ALA A 39 3.63 17.28 -3.73
N LEU A 40 2.69 16.38 -3.38
CA LEU A 40 1.88 16.50 -2.16
C LEU A 40 2.73 16.40 -0.89
N GLY A 41 3.78 15.58 -0.92
CA GLY A 41 4.73 15.39 0.19
C GLY A 41 5.63 16.60 0.43
N ILE A 42 5.97 17.36 -0.61
CA ILE A 42 6.75 18.61 -0.51
C ILE A 42 5.84 19.77 -0.13
N THR A 43 4.71 19.94 -0.84
CA THR A 43 3.82 21.09 -0.65
C THR A 43 3.05 21.04 0.66
N LYS A 44 2.74 19.83 1.19
CA LYS A 44 2.03 19.58 2.45
C LYS A 44 0.88 20.58 2.69
N PRO A 45 -0.08 20.69 1.76
CA PRO A 45 -1.07 21.76 1.78
C PRO A 45 -1.85 21.77 3.09
N THR A 46 -2.12 22.97 3.62
CA THR A 46 -2.74 23.18 4.93
C THR A 46 -4.12 22.53 5.04
N ALA A 47 -4.87 22.46 3.92
CA ALA A 47 -6.16 21.78 3.86
C ALA A 47 -6.06 20.25 4.13
N LEU A 48 -4.93 19.61 3.81
CA LEU A 48 -4.72 18.17 4.03
C LEU A 48 -3.97 17.86 5.33
N THR A 49 -3.32 18.86 5.92
CA THR A 49 -2.56 18.73 7.18
C THR A 49 -3.30 19.26 8.40
N GLY A 50 -4.24 20.19 8.22
CA GLY A 50 -5.09 20.73 9.29
C GLY A 50 -6.34 19.90 9.55
N ASN A 51 -6.72 19.02 8.62
CA ASN A 51 -7.85 18.12 8.76
C ASN A 51 -7.38 16.74 9.20
N TYR A 52 -7.90 16.28 10.34
CA TYR A 52 -7.57 15.00 10.94
C TYR A 52 -8.73 14.03 10.73
N PHE A 53 -8.42 12.81 10.29
CA PHE A 53 -9.36 11.71 10.15
C PHE A 53 -8.78 10.48 10.86
N LEU A 54 -9.57 9.91 11.79
CA LEU A 54 -9.15 8.77 12.62
C LEU A 54 -7.78 8.99 13.31
N GLY A 55 -7.58 10.19 13.87
CA GLY A 55 -6.36 10.55 14.60
C GLY A 55 -5.13 10.85 13.73
N MET A 56 -5.21 10.71 12.40
CA MET A 56 -4.12 11.02 11.47
C MET A 56 -4.51 12.12 10.49
N LYS A 57 -3.52 12.86 9.99
CA LYS A 57 -3.73 13.89 8.95
C LYS A 57 -4.31 13.24 7.69
N LEU A 58 -5.26 13.90 7.01
CA LEU A 58 -5.79 13.43 5.73
C LEU A 58 -4.69 13.15 4.69
N LEU A 59 -3.60 13.93 4.74
CA LEU A 59 -2.43 13.69 3.91
C LEU A 59 -1.89 12.25 4.07
N ASN A 60 -1.80 11.73 5.29
CA ASN A 60 -1.29 10.39 5.55
C ASN A 60 -2.21 9.31 4.95
N TRP A 61 -3.52 9.51 5.03
CA TRP A 61 -4.51 8.63 4.41
C TRP A 61 -4.33 8.56 2.89
N ILE A 62 -4.12 9.71 2.25
CA ILE A 62 -3.84 9.78 0.81
C ILE A 62 -2.58 8.98 0.47
N PHE A 63 -1.50 9.15 1.23
CA PHE A 63 -0.25 8.42 1.02
C PHE A 63 -0.42 6.90 1.16
N ILE A 64 -1.15 6.43 2.18
CA ILE A 64 -1.42 5.00 2.37
C ILE A 64 -2.19 4.45 1.16
N ILE A 65 -3.26 5.14 0.74
CA ILE A 65 -4.09 4.70 -0.40
C ILE A 65 -3.28 4.69 -1.69
N LEU A 66 -2.55 5.76 -2.00
CA LEU A 66 -1.73 5.84 -3.21
C LEU A 66 -0.62 4.77 -3.22
N THR A 67 -0.04 4.47 -2.06
CA THR A 67 0.94 3.38 -1.92
C THR A 67 0.33 2.01 -2.20
N LEU A 68 -0.86 1.72 -1.68
CA LEU A 68 -1.57 0.45 -1.96
C LEU A 68 -1.95 0.34 -3.45
N VAL A 69 -2.43 1.43 -4.04
CA VAL A 69 -2.77 1.48 -5.48
C VAL A 69 -1.54 1.18 -6.33
N LYS A 70 -0.39 1.81 -6.04
CA LYS A 70 0.87 1.51 -6.75
C LYS A 70 1.28 0.05 -6.58
N ALA A 71 1.25 -0.47 -5.35
CA ALA A 71 1.62 -1.85 -5.06
C ALA A 71 0.76 -2.85 -5.86
N TYR A 72 -0.54 -2.58 -5.98
CA TYR A 72 -1.44 -3.36 -6.82
C TYR A 72 -1.01 -3.38 -8.30
N TYR A 73 -0.80 -2.21 -8.90
CA TYR A 73 -0.40 -2.13 -10.31
C TYR A 73 0.99 -2.75 -10.57
N ILE A 74 1.93 -2.60 -9.63
CA ILE A 74 3.25 -3.23 -9.74
C ILE A 74 3.12 -4.76 -9.71
N ALA A 75 2.40 -5.29 -8.72
CA ALA A 75 2.22 -6.72 -8.55
C ALA A 75 1.47 -7.36 -9.74
N TRP A 76 0.41 -6.72 -10.22
CA TRP A 76 -0.36 -7.27 -11.34
C TRP A 76 0.34 -7.15 -12.68
N ASP A 77 0.96 -6.00 -12.99
CA ASP A 77 1.46 -5.71 -14.34
C ASP A 77 2.96 -5.94 -14.53
N PHE A 78 3.82 -5.63 -13.54
CA PHE A 78 5.26 -5.91 -13.66
C PHE A 78 5.62 -7.33 -13.23
N MET A 79 5.01 -7.82 -12.15
CA MET A 79 5.24 -9.20 -11.68
C MET A 79 4.34 -10.22 -12.40
N HIS A 80 3.54 -9.80 -13.38
CA HIS A 80 2.66 -10.66 -14.19
C HIS A 80 1.69 -11.54 -13.38
N LEU A 81 1.41 -11.22 -12.12
CA LEU A 81 0.57 -12.03 -11.24
C LEU A 81 -0.88 -12.17 -11.70
N ARG A 82 -1.30 -11.37 -12.67
CA ARG A 82 -2.63 -11.43 -13.26
C ARG A 82 -2.86 -12.71 -14.04
N ASP A 83 -1.87 -13.12 -14.82
CA ASP A 83 -1.99 -14.23 -15.77
C ASP A 83 -1.47 -15.55 -15.16
N GLU A 84 -1.14 -15.53 -13.86
CA GLU A 84 -0.65 -16.65 -13.07
C GLU A 84 -1.75 -17.46 -12.36
N LYS A 85 -1.40 -18.67 -11.90
CA LYS A 85 -2.34 -19.53 -11.17
C LYS A 85 -2.87 -18.83 -9.93
N ASN A 86 -4.18 -18.94 -9.69
CA ASN A 86 -4.86 -18.35 -8.53
C ASN A 86 -4.21 -18.73 -7.19
N ALA A 87 -3.64 -19.93 -7.08
CA ALA A 87 -2.90 -20.36 -5.89
C ALA A 87 -1.62 -19.53 -5.66
N LEU A 88 -0.83 -19.30 -6.71
CA LEU A 88 0.39 -18.49 -6.65
C LEU A 88 0.08 -17.04 -6.30
N ARG A 89 -0.94 -16.46 -6.95
CA ARG A 89 -1.38 -15.09 -6.65
C ARG A 89 -1.79 -14.93 -5.18
N ARG A 90 -2.54 -15.90 -4.63
CA ARG A 90 -2.93 -15.88 -3.22
C ARG A 90 -1.71 -16.00 -2.30
N ALA A 91 -0.79 -16.91 -2.58
CA ALA A 91 0.40 -17.06 -1.75
C ALA A 91 1.20 -15.75 -1.66
N ILE A 92 1.41 -15.08 -2.80
CA ILE A 92 2.21 -13.85 -2.86
C ILE A 92 1.50 -12.65 -2.22
N VAL A 93 0.17 -12.54 -2.35
CA VAL A 93 -0.58 -11.41 -1.78
C VAL A 93 -0.88 -11.61 -0.29
N TRP A 94 -1.27 -12.82 0.13
CA TRP A 94 -1.64 -13.08 1.51
C TRP A 94 -0.46 -13.09 2.48
N THR A 95 0.71 -13.55 2.03
CA THR A 95 1.91 -13.58 2.88
C THR A 95 2.27 -12.21 3.46
N PRO A 96 2.48 -11.14 2.66
CA PRO A 96 2.80 -9.82 3.19
C PRO A 96 1.66 -9.22 4.00
N ILE A 97 0.39 -9.45 3.63
CA ILE A 97 -0.76 -8.97 4.41
C ILE A 97 -0.76 -9.60 5.80
N PHE A 98 -0.58 -10.92 5.87
CA PHE A 98 -0.49 -11.64 7.14
C PHE A 98 0.70 -11.17 7.97
N LEU A 99 1.88 -11.04 7.36
CA LEU A 99 3.09 -10.59 8.06
C LEU A 99 2.94 -9.17 8.63
N VAL A 100 2.39 -8.23 7.85
CA VAL A 100 2.18 -6.85 8.32
C VAL A 100 1.14 -6.80 9.44
N ALA A 101 0.02 -7.53 9.30
CA ALA A 101 -0.99 -7.60 10.36
C ALA A 101 -0.43 -8.22 11.64
N TYR A 102 0.35 -9.30 11.51
CA TYR A 102 1.00 -9.97 12.64
C TYR A 102 2.05 -9.09 13.30
N LEU A 103 2.84 -8.34 12.53
CA LEU A 103 3.80 -7.37 13.05
C LEU A 103 3.11 -6.26 13.85
N ILE A 104 2.04 -5.68 13.32
CA ILE A 104 1.24 -4.67 14.02
C ILE A 104 0.69 -5.24 15.33
N PHE A 105 0.19 -6.49 15.31
CA PHE A 105 -0.32 -7.16 16.50
C PHE A 105 0.77 -7.30 17.59
N ILE A 106 1.95 -7.83 17.25
CA ILE A 106 3.05 -7.98 18.21
C ILE A 106 3.45 -6.62 18.78
N LEU A 107 3.65 -5.62 17.93
CA LEU A 107 4.09 -4.29 18.39
C LEU A 107 3.09 -3.65 19.35
N LEU A 108 1.78 -3.79 19.09
CA LEU A 108 0.76 -3.27 19.98
C LEU A 108 0.69 -4.05 21.30
N PHE A 109 0.82 -5.38 21.24
CA PHE A 109 0.79 -6.22 22.43
C PHE A 109 2.01 -5.98 23.33
N GLU A 110 3.21 -5.90 22.76
CA GLU A 110 4.43 -5.58 23.50
C GLU A 110 4.40 -4.15 24.06
N ALA A 111 3.91 -3.18 23.29
CA ALA A 111 3.77 -1.81 23.77
C ALA A 111 2.82 -1.71 24.97
N ASP A 112 1.69 -2.43 24.94
CA ASP A 112 0.74 -2.48 26.07
C ASP A 112 1.35 -3.15 27.30
N TYR A 113 2.04 -4.28 27.10
CA TYR A 113 2.74 -4.97 28.19
C TYR A 113 3.77 -4.05 28.86
N ILE A 114 4.63 -3.40 28.06
CA ILE A 114 5.63 -2.45 28.54
C ILE A 114 4.97 -1.27 29.27
N TYR A 115 3.88 -0.72 28.72
CA TYR A 115 3.13 0.37 29.35
C TYR A 115 2.61 -0.01 30.74
N ASN A 116 2.02 -1.20 30.88
CA ASN A 116 1.51 -1.70 32.16
C ASN A 116 2.64 -1.92 33.17
N VAL A 117 3.78 -2.48 32.75
CA VAL A 117 4.97 -2.63 33.61
C VAL A 117 5.48 -1.28 34.10
N PHE A 118 5.53 -0.25 33.25
CA PHE A 118 5.93 1.09 33.68
C PHE A 118 4.91 1.77 34.61
N LYS A 119 3.63 1.48 34.44
CA LYS A 119 2.54 2.06 35.24
C LYS A 119 2.43 1.43 36.63
N ASP A 120 2.55 0.11 36.71
CA ASP A 120 2.38 -0.66 37.95
C ASP A 120 3.72 -0.94 38.65
N GLY A 121 4.83 -0.81 37.92
CA GLY A 121 6.18 -0.89 38.45
C GLY A 121 6.49 0.33 39.31
N TYR A 122 6.65 0.11 40.61
CA TYR A 122 7.06 1.11 41.60
C TYR A 122 8.31 1.88 41.16
N VAL A 123 8.14 3.01 40.47
CA VAL A 123 9.14 4.09 40.47
C VAL A 123 9.10 4.65 41.89
N LYS A 124 9.91 4.07 42.78
CA LYS A 124 10.27 4.72 44.04
C LYS A 124 11.01 5.99 43.68
N TRP A 125 10.26 7.08 43.58
CA TRP A 125 10.80 8.42 43.70
C TRP A 125 11.41 8.48 45.10
N ASN A 126 12.71 8.24 45.19
CA ASN A 126 13.46 8.57 46.40
C ASN A 126 13.46 10.10 46.47
N PHE A 127 12.51 10.65 47.21
CA PHE A 127 12.56 12.02 47.71
C PHE A 127 13.63 12.13 48.81
#